data_AF-A0A7S1E7T4-F1
#
_entry.id   AF-A0A7S1E7T4-F1
#
_cell.length_a   1.000
_cell.length_b   1.000
_cell.length_c   1.000
_cell.angle_alpha   90.00
_cell.angle_beta   90.00
_cell.angle_gamma   90.00
#
_symmetry.space_group_name_H-M   'P 1'
#
loop_
_entity.id
_entity.type
_entity.pdbx_description
1 polymer ?
#
loop_
_entity_poly.entity_id
_entity_poly.type
_entity_poly.pdbx_seq_one_letter_code
_entity_poly.pdbx_strand_id
1 'polypeptide(L)'
;LRSAFIAVLMENFFAFKVGGGFVINEVHLAGFQRIWRDFDPESTGLIPTWRLKELATALAEDNNPIGATVLQNDFKFQSFRVEMTHGKGDPMFLDFRSVLHTLGMHTVGPKAFQYEDMVQRMDKTAWWGQIAACEKMVALFRGMKERKAKDARAM
;
A
#
# COMPACT_ATOMS: atom_id res chain seq x y z
N LEU A 1 35.02 -15.18 -18.91
CA LEU A 1 35.19 -15.18 -17.43
C LEU A 1 35.27 -13.77 -16.85
N ARG A 2 36.25 -12.93 -17.23
CA ARG A 2 36.35 -11.53 -16.71
C ARG A 2 35.11 -10.67 -17.01
N SER A 3 34.53 -10.77 -18.20
CA SER A 3 33.34 -10.01 -18.58
C SER A 3 32.07 -10.44 -17.84
N ALA A 4 31.96 -11.72 -17.44
CA ALA A 4 30.85 -12.23 -16.66
C ALA A 4 30.95 -11.79 -15.19
N PHE A 5 32.16 -11.76 -14.63
CA PHE A 5 32.41 -11.22 -13.29
C PHE A 5 32.10 -9.72 -13.21
N ILE A 6 32.49 -8.96 -14.23
CA ILE A 6 32.15 -7.53 -14.34
C ILE A 6 30.63 -7.34 -14.50
N ALA A 7 29.95 -8.19 -15.28
CA ALA A 7 28.49 -8.14 -15.41
C ALA A 7 27.78 -8.40 -14.07
N VAL A 8 28.18 -9.42 -13.32
CA VAL A 8 27.63 -9.73 -11.98
C VAL A 8 27.91 -8.60 -10.98
N LEU A 9 29.09 -7.97 -11.04
CA LEU A 9 29.39 -6.82 -10.19
C LEU A 9 28.56 -5.59 -10.58
N MET A 10 28.37 -5.33 -11.87
CA MET A 10 27.52 -4.22 -12.33
C MET A 10 26.04 -4.46 -12.02
N GLU A 11 25.54 -5.69 -12.18
CA GLU A 11 24.15 -6.05 -11.87
C GLU A 11 23.86 -5.89 -10.37
N ASN A 12 24.77 -6.34 -9.50
CA ASN A 12 24.68 -6.08 -8.07
C ASN A 12 24.79 -4.57 -7.77
N PHE A 13 25.77 -3.88 -8.35
CA PHE A 13 25.97 -2.45 -8.08
C PHE A 13 24.78 -1.59 -8.51
N PHE A 14 24.12 -1.91 -9.63
CA PHE A 14 22.91 -1.23 -10.09
C PHE A 14 21.64 -1.67 -9.35
N ALA A 15 21.57 -2.93 -8.89
CA ALA A 15 20.52 -3.36 -7.95
C ALA A 15 20.57 -2.56 -6.63
N PHE A 16 21.76 -2.10 -6.22
CA PHE A 16 21.95 -1.29 -5.00
C PHE A 16 22.03 0.23 -5.26
N LYS A 17 22.35 0.68 -6.49
CA LYS A 17 22.51 2.09 -6.84
C LYS A 17 22.14 2.37 -8.31
N VAL A 18 20.86 2.59 -8.59
CA VAL A 18 20.45 3.44 -9.72
C VAL A 18 19.65 4.60 -9.18
N GLY A 19 20.28 5.76 -9.16
CA GLY A 19 19.61 7.05 -9.01
C GLY A 19 18.77 7.33 -10.24
N GLY A 20 17.46 7.14 -10.10
CA GLY A 20 16.42 7.63 -11.00
C GLY A 20 15.17 7.81 -10.16
N GLY A 21 14.62 9.02 -10.08
CA GLY A 21 13.59 9.48 -9.13
C GLY A 21 12.73 8.42 -8.41
N PHE A 22 12.75 8.47 -7.07
CA PHE A 22 11.91 7.69 -6.12
C PHE A 22 12.25 6.21 -5.94
N VAL A 23 13.53 5.86 -5.79
CA VAL A 23 13.94 4.50 -5.39
C VAL A 23 13.82 4.33 -3.88
N ILE A 24 13.02 3.36 -3.44
CA ILE A 24 13.00 2.90 -2.05
C ILE A 24 14.40 2.35 -1.74
N ASN A 25 15.10 2.97 -0.78
CA ASN A 25 16.44 2.57 -0.39
C ASN A 25 16.40 1.74 0.91
N GLU A 26 17.55 1.21 1.31
CA GLU A 26 17.68 0.40 2.53
C GLU A 26 17.28 1.15 3.80
N VAL A 27 17.47 2.47 3.86
CA VAL A 27 17.05 3.30 5.00
C VAL A 27 15.54 3.29 5.15
N HIS A 28 14.80 3.39 4.05
CA HIS A 28 13.33 3.30 4.07
C HIS A 28 12.84 1.90 4.48
N LEU A 29 13.55 0.84 4.08
CA LEU A 29 13.23 -0.53 4.49
C LEU A 29 13.51 -0.77 5.98
N ALA A 30 14.65 -0.28 6.48
CA ALA A 30 15.00 -0.32 7.89
C ALA A 30 14.00 0.48 8.75
N GLY A 31 13.59 1.67 8.27
CA GLY A 31 12.55 2.48 8.89
C GLY A 31 11.21 1.73 8.96
N PHE A 32 10.81 1.07 7.87
CA PHE A 32 9.61 0.25 7.84
C PHE A 32 9.67 -0.90 8.84
N GLN A 33 10.78 -1.65 8.90
CA GLN A 33 10.95 -2.75 9.85
C GLN A 33 10.96 -2.29 11.31
N ARG A 34 11.56 -1.13 11.59
CA ARG A 34 11.55 -0.53 12.93
C ARG A 34 10.12 -0.20 13.34
N ILE A 35 9.38 0.55 12.51
CA ILE A 35 8.01 0.95 12.81
C ILE A 35 7.10 -0.27 12.88
N TRP A 36 7.26 -1.26 12.00
CA TRP A 36 6.46 -2.48 12.05
C TRP A 36 6.58 -3.21 13.39
N ARG A 37 7.77 -3.25 14.00
CA ARG A 37 7.97 -3.89 15.31
C ARG A 37 7.17 -3.22 16.43
N ASP A 38 6.88 -1.93 16.32
CA ASP A 38 5.99 -1.23 17.26
C ASP A 38 4.52 -1.66 17.11
N PHE A 39 4.16 -2.18 15.93
CA PHE A 39 2.82 -2.68 15.62
C PHE A 39 2.65 -4.19 15.83
N ASP A 40 3.76 -4.94 15.78
CA ASP A 40 3.86 -6.39 15.95
C ASP A 40 4.98 -6.74 16.96
N PRO A 41 4.78 -6.45 18.26
CA PRO A 41 5.80 -6.66 19.30
C PRO A 41 6.13 -8.14 19.51
N GLU A 42 5.18 -9.03 19.22
CA GLU A 42 5.35 -10.49 19.31
C GLU A 42 6.04 -11.09 18.09
N SER A 43 6.37 -10.28 17.06
CA SER A 43 7.02 -10.71 15.82
C SER A 43 6.26 -11.83 15.10
N THR A 44 4.93 -11.76 15.11
CA THR A 44 4.03 -12.71 14.43
C THR A 44 4.06 -12.57 12.90
N GLY A 45 4.56 -11.44 12.40
CA GLY A 45 4.52 -11.06 11.00
C GLY A 45 3.16 -10.55 10.53
N LEU A 46 2.21 -10.37 11.45
CA LEU A 46 0.82 -10.00 11.16
C LEU A 46 0.42 -8.74 11.94
N ILE A 47 -0.37 -7.88 11.30
CA ILE A 47 -1.05 -6.78 12.00
C ILE A 47 -2.54 -6.77 11.66
N PRO A 48 -3.40 -6.29 12.58
CA PRO A 48 -4.81 -6.13 12.25
C PRO A 48 -5.04 -5.08 11.16
N THR A 49 -5.97 -5.35 10.24
CA THR A 49 -6.30 -4.46 9.11
C THR A 49 -6.70 -3.04 9.55
N TRP A 50 -7.33 -2.89 10.70
CA TRP A 50 -7.75 -1.59 11.23
C TRP A 50 -6.56 -0.69 11.64
N ARG A 51 -5.39 -1.27 11.95
CA ARG A 51 -4.15 -0.53 12.25
C ARG A 51 -3.41 -0.03 11.00
N LEU A 52 -3.87 -0.38 9.80
CA LEU A 52 -3.19 -0.04 8.57
C LEU A 52 -3.03 1.48 8.36
N LYS A 53 -4.03 2.27 8.79
CA LYS A 53 -3.94 3.74 8.70
C LYS A 53 -2.90 4.30 9.66
N GLU A 54 -2.89 3.82 10.90
CA GLU A 54 -1.93 4.20 11.92
C GLU A 54 -0.49 3.87 11.49
N LEU A 55 -0.28 2.68 10.91
CA LEU A 55 1.01 2.28 10.37
C LEU A 55 1.47 3.25 9.26
N ALA A 56 0.59 3.55 8.30
CA ALA A 56 0.92 4.46 7.21
C ALA A 56 1.24 5.88 7.73
N THR A 57 0.55 6.34 8.77
CA THR A 57 0.80 7.62 9.42
C THR A 57 2.15 7.63 10.13
N ALA A 58 2.46 6.61 10.95
CA ALA A 58 3.75 6.49 11.63
C ALA A 58 4.93 6.47 10.63
N LEU A 59 4.76 5.76 9.50
CA LEU A 59 5.73 5.77 8.40
C LEU A 59 5.90 7.17 7.79
N ALA A 60 4.80 7.89 7.55
CA ALA A 60 4.85 9.24 6.99
C ALA A 60 5.53 10.24 7.95
N GLU A 61 5.27 10.13 9.25
CA GLU A 61 5.90 10.93 10.30
C GLU A 61 7.42 10.69 10.38
N ASP A 62 7.87 9.48 10.06
CA ASP A 62 9.29 9.12 9.94
C ASP A 62 9.94 9.55 8.61
N ASN A 63 9.26 10.39 7.81
CA ASN A 63 9.66 10.77 6.46
C ASN A 63 9.86 9.57 5.52
N ASN A 64 9.18 8.45 5.78
CA ASN A 64 9.27 7.27 4.94
C ASN A 64 8.27 7.38 3.77
N PRO A 65 8.74 7.41 2.50
CA PRO A 65 7.85 7.56 1.35
C PRO A 65 6.86 6.40 1.19
N ILE A 66 7.16 5.24 1.78
CA ILE A 66 6.29 4.05 1.81
C ILE A 66 4.93 4.36 2.45
N GLY A 67 4.90 5.14 3.53
CA GLY A 67 3.66 5.55 4.21
C GLY A 67 3.01 6.77 3.58
N ALA A 68 3.80 7.79 3.27
CA ALA A 68 3.30 9.08 2.78
C ALA A 68 2.54 8.96 1.46
N THR A 69 2.91 8.01 0.60
CA THR A 69 2.35 7.91 -0.74
C THR A 69 0.88 7.52 -0.76
N VAL A 70 0.44 6.64 0.14
CA VAL A 70 -0.98 6.21 0.23
C VAL A 70 -1.85 7.21 0.99
N LEU A 71 -1.24 8.11 1.77
CA LEU A 71 -1.93 9.14 2.55
C LEU A 71 -2.15 10.46 1.80
N GLN A 72 -1.72 10.57 0.54
CA GLN A 72 -1.91 11.78 -0.28
C GLN A 72 -3.37 12.23 -0.37
N ASN A 73 -4.31 11.28 -0.37
CA ASN A 73 -5.73 11.56 -0.22
C ASN A 73 -6.47 10.32 0.32
N ASP A 74 -7.63 10.56 0.92
CA ASP A 74 -8.45 9.49 1.51
C ASP A 74 -8.86 8.42 0.49
N PHE A 75 -9.16 8.79 -0.75
CA PHE A 75 -9.56 7.83 -1.78
C PHE A 75 -8.45 6.84 -2.12
N LYS A 76 -7.21 7.31 -2.21
CA LYS A 76 -6.02 6.50 -2.45
C LYS A 76 -5.77 5.54 -1.30
N PHE A 77 -5.93 6.02 -0.06
CA PHE A 77 -5.88 5.14 1.12
C PHE A 77 -6.98 4.07 1.10
N GLN A 78 -8.21 4.42 0.72
CA GLN A 78 -9.30 3.45 0.61
C GLN A 78 -9.04 2.40 -0.48
N SER A 79 -8.61 2.83 -1.67
CA SER A 79 -8.23 1.90 -2.76
C SER A 79 -7.12 0.94 -2.33
N PHE A 80 -6.09 1.46 -1.65
CA PHE A 80 -5.03 0.64 -1.07
C PHE A 80 -5.56 -0.35 -0.01
N ARG A 81 -6.43 0.10 0.91
CA ARG A 81 -7.03 -0.79 1.91
C ARG A 81 -7.83 -1.91 1.25
N VAL A 82 -8.64 -1.58 0.25
CA VAL A 82 -9.40 -2.56 -0.53
C VAL A 82 -8.47 -3.57 -1.20
N GLU A 83 -7.40 -3.10 -1.86
CA GLU A 83 -6.38 -3.98 -2.46
C GLU A 83 -5.77 -4.96 -1.43
N MET A 84 -5.53 -4.49 -0.20
CA MET A 84 -4.96 -5.31 0.86
C MET A 84 -5.94 -6.37 1.41
N THR A 85 -7.24 -6.11 1.37
CA THR A 85 -8.26 -6.96 2.01
C THR A 85 -9.04 -7.83 1.04
N HIS A 86 -9.14 -7.43 -0.23
CA HIS A 86 -10.04 -8.07 -1.18
C HIS A 86 -9.48 -9.41 -1.66
N GLY A 87 -10.29 -10.47 -1.58
CA GLY A 87 -9.92 -11.82 -2.01
C GLY A 87 -8.90 -12.53 -1.11
N LYS A 88 -8.58 -11.97 0.08
CA LYS A 88 -7.78 -12.67 1.08
C LYS A 88 -8.64 -13.58 1.95
N GLY A 89 -8.09 -14.73 2.33
CA GLY A 89 -8.78 -15.73 3.18
C GLY A 89 -9.12 -15.19 4.57
N ASP A 90 -8.23 -14.39 5.16
CA ASP A 90 -8.49 -13.66 6.39
C ASP A 90 -8.35 -12.14 6.15
N PRO A 91 -9.45 -11.39 6.02
CA PRO A 91 -9.42 -9.95 5.84
C PRO A 91 -9.11 -9.19 7.14
N MET A 92 -9.01 -9.88 8.28
CA MET A 92 -8.82 -9.26 9.59
C MET A 92 -7.34 -8.97 9.89
N PHE A 93 -6.43 -9.75 9.29
CA PHE A 93 -4.99 -9.63 9.49
C PHE A 93 -4.23 -9.44 8.18
N LEU A 94 -3.18 -8.62 8.23
CA LEU A 94 -2.32 -8.28 7.11
C LEU A 94 -0.90 -8.74 7.39
N ASP A 95 -0.32 -9.43 6.42
CA ASP A 95 1.04 -9.94 6.49
C ASP A 95 2.08 -8.87 6.13
N PHE A 96 3.21 -8.87 6.84
CA PHE A 96 4.35 -7.96 6.66
C PHE A 96 4.73 -7.82 5.18
N ARG A 97 4.93 -8.95 4.50
CA ARG A 97 5.43 -8.99 3.13
C ARG A 97 4.44 -8.35 2.16
N SER A 98 3.15 -8.67 2.25
CA SER A 98 2.14 -8.07 1.38
C SER A 98 2.00 -6.58 1.63
N VAL A 99 2.04 -6.12 2.90
CA VAL A 99 1.94 -4.70 3.21
C VAL A 99 3.13 -3.95 2.64
N LEU A 100 4.36 -4.42 2.91
CA LEU A 100 5.58 -3.82 2.39
C LEU A 100 5.61 -3.81 0.86
N HIS A 101 5.29 -4.94 0.24
CA HIS A 101 5.26 -5.06 -1.22
C HIS A 101 4.24 -4.09 -1.81
N THR A 102 3.00 -4.10 -1.33
CA THR A 102 1.92 -3.30 -1.91
C THR A 102 2.17 -1.81 -1.72
N LEU A 103 2.60 -1.37 -0.53
CA LEU A 103 3.00 0.02 -0.29
C LEU A 103 4.20 0.41 -1.15
N GLY A 104 5.17 -0.49 -1.32
CA GLY A 104 6.31 -0.28 -2.21
C GLY A 104 5.87 -0.04 -3.66
N MET A 105 4.95 -0.86 -4.17
CA MET A 105 4.38 -0.71 -5.51
C MET A 105 3.63 0.61 -5.68
N HIS A 106 2.91 1.07 -4.65
CA HIS A 106 2.23 2.38 -4.66
C HIS A 106 3.21 3.56 -4.61
N THR A 107 4.34 3.39 -3.92
CA THR A 107 5.38 4.42 -3.73
C THR A 107 6.20 4.64 -4.99
N VAL A 108 6.64 3.55 -5.60
CA VAL A 108 7.43 3.57 -6.84
C VAL A 108 6.53 3.94 -8.03
N GLY A 109 5.28 3.45 -8.02
CA GLY A 109 4.31 3.72 -9.07
C GLY A 109 4.55 2.93 -10.37
N PRO A 110 3.62 3.00 -11.32
CA PRO A 110 3.60 2.14 -12.50
C PRO A 110 4.79 2.36 -13.45
N LYS A 111 5.38 3.57 -13.45
CA LYS A 111 6.43 3.97 -14.39
C LYS A 111 7.77 3.28 -14.19
N ALA A 112 7.97 2.60 -13.06
CA ALA A 112 9.21 1.86 -12.81
C ALA A 112 9.18 0.42 -13.31
N PHE A 113 8.03 -0.07 -13.77
CA PHE A 113 7.91 -1.42 -14.30
C PHE A 113 8.23 -1.47 -15.79
N GLN A 114 8.58 -2.67 -16.25
CA GLN A 114 8.58 -2.98 -17.69
C GLN A 114 7.15 -2.81 -18.23
N TYR A 115 7.02 -2.54 -19.54
CA TYR A 115 5.76 -2.11 -20.13
C TYR A 115 4.57 -3.03 -19.82
N GLU A 116 4.76 -4.36 -19.89
CA GLU A 116 3.69 -5.34 -19.61
C GLU A 116 3.22 -5.27 -18.15
N ASP A 117 4.16 -5.30 -17.20
CA ASP A 117 3.89 -5.20 -15.77
C ASP A 117 3.31 -3.83 -15.38
N MET A 118 3.73 -2.76 -16.07
CA MET A 118 3.19 -1.42 -15.92
C MET A 118 1.70 -1.40 -16.26
N VAL A 119 1.32 -1.95 -17.43
CA VAL A 119 -0.08 -2.01 -17.87
C VAL A 119 -0.91 -2.82 -16.87
N GLN A 120 -0.45 -4.01 -16.49
CA GLN A 120 -1.15 -4.83 -15.48
C GLN A 120 -1.31 -4.09 -14.15
N ARG A 121 -0.28 -3.37 -13.70
CA ARG A 121 -0.35 -2.60 -12.46
C ARG A 121 -1.33 -1.42 -12.56
N MET A 122 -1.36 -0.73 -13.69
CA MET A 122 -2.30 0.36 -13.94
C MET A 122 -3.74 -0.14 -13.92
N ASP A 123 -4.03 -1.23 -14.63
CA ASP A 123 -5.35 -1.83 -14.68
C ASP A 123 -5.81 -2.30 -13.30
N LYS A 124 -4.92 -2.98 -12.56
CA LYS A 124 -5.20 -3.43 -11.19
C LYS A 124 -5.48 -2.26 -10.24
N THR A 125 -4.69 -1.19 -10.34
CA THR A 125 -4.88 0.01 -9.49
C THR A 125 -6.20 0.72 -9.82
N ALA A 126 -6.55 0.81 -11.12
CA ALA A 126 -7.82 1.36 -11.56
C ALA A 126 -9.01 0.52 -11.07
N TRP A 127 -8.91 -0.81 -11.15
CA TRP A 127 -9.92 -1.75 -10.66
C TRP A 127 -10.19 -1.57 -9.15
N TRP A 128 -9.13 -1.51 -8.33
CA TRP A 128 -9.29 -1.26 -6.89
C TRP A 128 -9.88 0.11 -6.58
N GLY A 129 -9.53 1.12 -7.38
CA GLY A 129 -10.16 2.44 -7.32
C GLY A 129 -11.67 2.36 -7.58
N GLN A 130 -12.09 1.60 -8.60
CA GLN A 130 -13.52 1.41 -8.91
C GLN A 130 -14.25 0.71 -7.77
N ILE A 131 -13.70 -0.36 -7.20
CA ILE A 131 -14.30 -1.06 -6.06
C ILE A 131 -14.44 -0.13 -4.86
N ALA A 132 -13.38 0.61 -4.51
CA ALA A 132 -13.42 1.58 -3.41
C ALA A 132 -14.48 2.68 -3.64
N ALA A 133 -14.65 3.13 -4.88
CA ALA A 133 -15.70 4.08 -5.24
C ALA A 133 -17.10 3.47 -5.06
N CYS A 134 -17.31 2.23 -5.52
CA CYS A 134 -18.57 1.51 -5.33
C CYS A 134 -18.92 1.32 -3.85
N GLU A 135 -17.96 0.88 -3.02
CA GLU A 135 -18.16 0.74 -1.57
C GLU A 135 -18.58 2.06 -0.92
N LYS A 136 -17.92 3.17 -1.31
CA LYS A 136 -18.27 4.51 -0.81
C LYS A 136 -19.67 4.93 -1.24
N MET A 137 -20.06 4.69 -2.50
CA MET A 137 -21.42 4.99 -2.99
C MET A 137 -22.49 4.19 -2.23
N VAL A 138 -22.24 2.90 -1.97
CA VAL A 138 -23.14 2.05 -1.20
C VAL A 138 -23.29 2.55 0.24
N ALA A 139 -22.18 2.92 0.89
CA ALA A 139 -22.20 3.47 2.24
C ALA A 139 -23.00 4.79 2.31
N LEU A 140 -22.82 5.69 1.34
CA LEU A 140 -23.58 6.93 1.23
C LEU A 140 -25.08 6.67 1.03
N PHE A 141 -25.43 5.75 0.14
CA PHE A 141 -26.82 5.37 -0.11
C PHE A 141 -27.50 4.79 1.14
N ARG A 142 -26.81 3.90 1.86
CA ARG A 142 -27.28 3.35 3.15
C ARG A 142 -27.50 4.46 4.18
N GLY A 143 -26.53 5.36 4.35
CA GLY A 143 -26.64 6.48 5.27
C GLY A 143 -27.80 7.43 4.93
N MET A 144 -28.06 7.70 3.65
CA MET A 144 -29.22 8.49 3.22
C MET A 144 -30.55 7.79 3.53
N LYS A 145 -30.63 6.48 3.30
CA LYS A 145 -31.83 5.69 3.61
C LYS A 145 -32.13 5.69 5.11
N GLU A 146 -31.10 5.53 5.95
CA GLU A 146 -31.25 5.56 7.41
C GLU A 146 -31.70 6.94 7.91
N ARG A 147 -31.17 8.04 7.35
CA ARG A 147 -31.61 9.40 7.70
C ARG A 147 -33.09 9.60 7.37
N LYS A 148 -33.51 9.27 6.14
CA LYS A 148 -34.93 9.35 5.75
C LYS A 148 -35.85 8.51 6.65
N ALA A 149 -35.39 7.33 7.06
CA ALA A 149 -36.16 6.47 7.97
C ALA A 149 -36.24 7.03 9.40
N LYS A 150 -35.21 7.73 9.88
CA LYS A 150 -35.24 8.44 11.17
C LYS A 150 -36.18 9.64 11.11
N ASP A 151 -36.10 10.44 10.06
CA ASP A 151 -36.94 11.62 9.87
C ASP A 151 -38.43 11.23 9.78
N ALA A 152 -38.75 10.13 9.08
CA ALA A 152 -40.12 9.61 8.99
C ALA A 152 -40.65 8.98 10.29
N ARG A 153 -39.79 8.65 11.26
CA ARG A 153 -40.18 8.15 12.60
C ARG A 153 -40.31 9.27 13.63
N ALA A 154 -39.78 10.45 13.33
CA ALA A 154 -39.82 11.64 14.18
C ALA A 154 -41.01 12.56 13.85
N MET A 155 -41.73 12.28 12.75
CA MET A 155 -43.05 12.84 12.40
C MET A 155 -44.15 11.91 12.90
#